data_AF-A0A1J6I9U8-F1
#
_entry.id   AF-A0A1J6I9U8-F1
#
_cell.length_a   1.000
_cell.length_b   1.000
_cell.length_c   1.000
_cell.angle_alpha   90.00
_cell.angle_beta   90.00
_cell.angle_gamma   90.00
#
_symmetry.space_group_name_H-M   'P 1'
#
loop_
_entity.id
_entity.type
_entity.pdbx_description
1 polymer ?
#
loop_
_entity_poly.entity_id
_entity_poly.type
_entity_poly.pdbx_seq_one_letter_code
_entity_poly.pdbx_strand_id
1 'polypeptide(L)'
;MVNYKSQKMVQRQRNRVSFSANLPKDVHGAFADSTICAVKYSMDPLSDIRESIKEMVNNVGIQDWKEMEELIYCYIVLNSAEVHSFIQEAFLSII
;
A
#
# COMPACT_ATOMS: atom_id res chain seq x y z
N MET A 1 -12.72 31.19 -8.56
CA MET A 1 -13.35 30.23 -9.50
C MET A 1 -12.51 28.96 -9.48
N VAL A 2 -13.01 27.88 -8.86
CA VAL A 2 -12.25 26.64 -8.67
C VAL A 2 -12.12 25.90 -10.01
N ASN A 3 -10.90 25.58 -10.44
CA ASN A 3 -10.64 24.96 -11.74
C ASN A 3 -10.99 23.46 -11.75
N TYR A 4 -12.26 23.18 -12.06
CA TYR A 4 -12.87 21.84 -12.07
C TYR A 4 -12.17 20.84 -13.02
N LYS A 5 -11.58 21.33 -14.13
CA LYS A 5 -10.88 20.47 -15.11
C LYS A 5 -9.55 19.94 -14.54
N SER A 6 -8.78 20.79 -13.88
CA SER A 6 -7.54 20.39 -13.21
C SER A 6 -7.81 19.38 -12.10
N GLN A 7 -8.89 19.58 -11.32
CA GLN A 7 -9.30 18.63 -10.27
C GLN A 7 -9.68 17.25 -10.84
N LYS A 8 -10.42 17.19 -11.95
CA LYS A 8 -10.75 15.91 -12.61
C LYS A 8 -9.52 15.17 -13.14
N MET A 9 -8.50 15.87 -13.63
CA MET A 9 -7.27 15.23 -14.10
C MET A 9 -6.42 14.68 -12.94
N VAL A 10 -6.26 15.46 -11.87
CA VAL A 10 -5.58 15.01 -10.64
C VAL A 10 -6.31 13.80 -10.03
N GLN A 11 -7.65 13.80 -10.02
CA GLN A 11 -8.44 12.67 -9.53
C GLN A 11 -8.28 11.41 -10.39
N ARG A 12 -8.24 11.55 -11.72
CA ARG A 12 -7.95 10.43 -12.62
C ARG A 12 -6.56 9.85 -12.41
N GLN A 13 -5.57 10.71 -12.13
CA GLN A 13 -4.21 10.29 -11.82
C GLN A 13 -4.14 9.55 -10.48
N ARG A 14 -4.85 10.04 -9.45
CA ARG A 14 -5.01 9.37 -8.15
C ARG A 14 -5.65 7.99 -8.23
N ASN A 15 -6.50 7.76 -9.24
CA ASN A 15 -7.23 6.49 -9.40
C ASN A 15 -6.53 5.52 -10.37
N ARG A 16 -5.32 5.82 -10.86
CA ARG A 16 -4.57 4.86 -11.68
C ARG A 16 -4.01 3.77 -10.79
N VAL A 17 -4.68 2.63 -10.81
CA VAL A 17 -4.25 1.38 -10.19
C VAL A 17 -3.97 0.37 -11.30
N SER A 18 -2.87 -0.36 -11.20
CA SER A 18 -2.53 -1.49 -12.05
C SER A 18 -2.23 -2.73 -11.21
N PHE A 19 -2.60 -3.91 -11.70
CA PHE A 19 -2.40 -5.19 -11.01
C PHE A 19 -1.23 -5.98 -11.61
N SER A 20 -0.14 -5.30 -11.95
CA SER A 20 1.03 -5.88 -12.61
C SER A 20 2.06 -6.46 -11.65
N ALA A 21 1.92 -6.21 -10.35
CA ALA A 21 2.80 -6.74 -9.32
C ALA A 21 2.30 -8.11 -8.85
N ASN A 22 3.24 -8.96 -8.45
CA ASN A 22 2.96 -10.21 -7.76
C ASN A 22 3.67 -10.18 -6.41
N LEU A 23 3.11 -10.87 -5.42
CA LEU A 23 3.78 -11.03 -4.13
C LEU A 23 5.14 -11.73 -4.30
N PRO A 24 6.11 -11.44 -3.43
CA PRO A 24 7.31 -12.25 -3.30
C PRO A 24 6.94 -13.72 -3.06
N LYS A 25 7.72 -14.65 -3.65
CA LYS A 25 7.40 -16.10 -3.64
C LYS A 25 7.56 -16.75 -2.28
N ASP A 26 8.27 -16.08 -1.40
CA ASP A 26 8.58 -16.45 -0.02
C ASP A 26 7.57 -15.89 0.98
N VAL A 27 6.54 -15.16 0.52
CA VAL A 27 5.46 -14.72 1.40
C VAL A 27 4.64 -15.90 1.89
N HIS A 28 4.33 -15.88 3.18
CA HIS A 28 3.58 -16.94 3.86
C HIS A 28 2.31 -16.42 4.52
N GLY A 29 1.42 -17.34 4.91
CA GLY A 29 0.23 -17.01 5.70
C GLY A 29 -0.88 -16.36 4.89
N ALA A 30 -1.60 -15.42 5.52
CA ALA A 30 -2.85 -14.83 5.00
C ALA A 30 -2.73 -14.14 3.62
N PHE A 31 -1.50 -13.82 3.19
CA PHE A 31 -1.26 -13.09 1.94
C PHE A 31 -1.05 -14.00 0.72
N ALA A 32 -0.56 -15.23 0.90
CA ALA A 32 -0.04 -16.06 -0.20
C ALA A 32 -1.10 -16.48 -1.24
N ASP A 33 -2.33 -16.78 -0.81
CA ASP A 33 -3.35 -17.39 -1.68
C ASP A 33 -4.53 -16.46 -2.02
N SER A 34 -4.67 -15.34 -1.29
CA SER A 34 -5.89 -14.51 -1.32
C SER A 34 -5.66 -13.01 -1.53
N THR A 35 -4.41 -12.56 -1.67
CA THR A 35 -4.08 -11.14 -1.81
C THR A 35 -3.67 -10.78 -3.23
N ILE A 36 -4.21 -9.67 -3.74
CA ILE A 36 -3.87 -9.11 -5.05
C ILE A 36 -3.02 -7.85 -4.83
N CYS A 37 -1.85 -7.79 -5.48
CA CYS A 37 -1.00 -6.61 -5.42
C CYS A 37 -1.47 -5.51 -6.39
N ALA A 38 -1.94 -4.41 -5.82
CA ALA A 38 -2.24 -3.18 -6.54
C ALA A 38 -1.02 -2.25 -6.55
N VAL A 39 -0.67 -1.74 -7.72
CA VAL A 39 0.33 -0.68 -7.91
C VAL A 39 -0.41 0.61 -8.18
N LYS A 40 -0.14 1.64 -7.39
CA LYS A 40 -0.78 2.97 -7.50
C LYS A 40 0.28 4.03 -7.70
N TYR A 41 0.05 4.95 -8.64
CA TYR A 41 0.80 6.19 -8.69
C TYR A 41 0.23 7.16 -7.66
N SER A 42 1.01 7.49 -6.63
CA SER A 42 0.57 8.35 -5.54
C SER A 42 1.17 9.76 -5.63
N MET A 43 0.35 10.75 -5.26
CA MET A 43 0.79 12.13 -5.01
C MET A 43 1.00 12.40 -3.52
N ASP A 44 0.61 11.46 -2.67
CA ASP A 44 0.77 11.49 -1.20
C ASP A 44 1.03 10.06 -0.70
N PRO A 45 2.25 9.53 -0.92
CA PRO A 45 2.58 8.14 -0.64
C PRO A 45 2.38 7.77 0.82
N LEU A 46 2.65 8.69 1.75
CA LEU A 46 2.49 8.47 3.18
C LEU A 46 1.03 8.16 3.54
N SER A 47 0.10 9.03 3.13
CA SER A 47 -1.32 8.82 3.41
C SER A 47 -1.85 7.55 2.74
N ASP A 48 -1.49 7.33 1.47
CA ASP A 48 -1.95 6.17 0.70
C ASP A 48 -1.43 4.85 1.29
N ILE A 49 -0.15 4.77 1.65
CA ILE A 49 0.43 3.58 2.27
C ILE A 49 -0.23 3.33 3.62
N ARG A 50 -0.37 4.36 4.45
CA ARG A 50 -1.02 4.25 5.77
C ARG A 50 -2.45 3.73 5.67
N GLU A 51 -3.23 4.25 4.74
CA GLU A 51 -4.59 3.76 4.48
C GLU A 51 -4.56 2.29 4.03
N SER A 52 -3.67 1.92 3.11
CA SER A 52 -3.57 0.54 2.65
C SER A 52 -3.16 -0.44 3.76
N ILE A 53 -2.25 -0.06 4.67
CA ILE A 53 -1.88 -0.89 5.82
C ILE A 53 -3.10 -1.09 6.74
N LYS A 54 -3.85 -0.02 7.03
CA LYS A 54 -5.08 -0.11 7.85
C LYS A 54 -6.12 -1.03 7.21
N GLU A 55 -6.28 -0.97 5.89
CA GLU A 55 -7.19 -1.87 5.17
C GLU A 55 -6.75 -3.33 5.31
N MET A 56 -5.46 -3.63 5.20
CA MET A 56 -4.95 -4.99 5.39
C MET A 56 -5.17 -5.48 6.83
N VAL A 57 -4.91 -4.64 7.83
CA VAL A 57 -5.16 -4.99 9.24
C VAL A 57 -6.65 -5.25 9.50
N ASN A 58 -7.53 -4.38 9.03
CA ASN A 58 -8.96 -4.47 9.33
C ASN A 58 -9.71 -5.52 8.52
N ASN A 59 -9.35 -5.71 7.24
CA ASN A 59 -10.14 -6.51 6.29
C ASN A 59 -9.51 -7.87 6.00
N VAL A 60 -8.18 -7.96 5.96
CA VAL A 60 -7.46 -9.24 5.80
C VAL A 60 -7.25 -9.92 7.15
N GLY A 61 -7.34 -9.14 8.25
CA GLY A 61 -7.39 -9.66 9.60
C GLY A 61 -6.01 -10.02 10.13
N ILE A 62 -5.02 -9.15 9.94
CA ILE A 62 -3.69 -9.28 10.54
C ILE A 62 -3.85 -9.25 12.06
N GLN A 63 -3.52 -10.34 12.74
CA GLN A 63 -3.80 -10.53 14.18
C GLN A 63 -2.56 -10.55 15.06
N ASP A 64 -1.37 -10.76 14.47
CA ASP A 64 -0.12 -10.85 15.22
C ASP A 64 1.04 -10.09 14.58
N TRP A 65 2.15 -10.01 15.33
CA TRP A 65 3.35 -9.31 14.89
C TRP A 65 4.02 -9.94 13.67
N LYS A 66 3.90 -11.27 13.51
CA LYS A 66 4.56 -11.99 12.41
C LYS A 66 3.87 -11.68 11.08
N GLU A 67 2.55 -11.67 11.07
CA GLU A 67 1.76 -11.26 9.90
C GLU A 67 1.99 -9.78 9.56
N MET A 68 2.19 -8.94 10.58
CA MET A 68 2.52 -7.54 10.38
C MET A 68 3.92 -7.36 9.77
N GLU A 69 4.92 -8.10 10.25
CA GLU A 69 6.27 -8.10 9.68
C GLU A 69 6.27 -8.56 8.22
N GLU A 70 5.51 -9.61 7.91
CA GLU A 70 5.32 -10.11 6.54
C GLU A 70 4.66 -9.06 5.62
N LEU A 71 3.66 -8.33 6.13
CA LEU A 71 3.03 -7.23 5.39
C LEU A 71 4.05 -6.13 5.07
N ILE A 72 4.84 -5.70 6.06
CA ILE A 72 5.84 -4.65 5.85
C ILE A 72 6.95 -5.13 4.90
N TYR A 73 7.37 -6.38 5.00
CA TYR A 73 8.29 -6.99 4.05
C TYR A 73 7.77 -6.88 2.60
N CYS A 74 6.49 -7.20 2.37
CA CYS A 74 5.87 -7.05 1.05
C CYS A 74 5.96 -5.61 0.53
N TYR A 75 5.63 -4.60 1.36
CA TYR A 75 5.73 -3.19 0.95
C TYR A 75 7.17 -2.79 0.60
N ILE A 76 8.16 -3.24 1.36
CA ILE A 76 9.58 -2.92 1.11
C ILE A 76 10.05 -3.55 -0.20
N VAL A 77 9.72 -4.81 -0.48
CA VAL A 77 10.16 -5.50 -1.71
C VAL A 77 9.44 -4.95 -2.95
N LEU A 78 8.17 -4.57 -2.82
CA LEU A 78 7.35 -4.09 -3.95
C LEU A 78 7.57 -2.62 -4.29
N ASN A 79 8.25 -1.86 -3.43
CA ASN A 79 8.51 -0.44 -3.64
C ASN A 79 10.00 -0.12 -3.73
N SER A 80 10.35 0.93 -4.46
CA SER A 80 11.72 1.40 -4.54
C SER A 80 12.19 2.01 -3.22
N ALA A 81 13.50 2.10 -3.03
CA ALA A 81 14.10 2.56 -1.77
C ALA A 81 13.68 3.99 -1.38
N GLU A 82 13.35 4.84 -2.35
CA GLU A 82 12.86 6.21 -2.11
C GLU A 82 11.51 6.23 -1.39
N VAL A 83 10.75 5.14 -1.44
CA VAL A 83 9.43 5.02 -0.79
C VAL A 83 9.53 4.46 0.63
N HIS A 84 10.64 3.81 0.98
CA HIS A 84 10.78 3.07 2.24
C HIS A 84 10.62 3.94 3.49
N SER A 85 11.02 5.22 3.44
CA SER A 85 10.79 6.16 4.54
C SER A 85 9.30 6.38 4.82
N PHE A 86 8.47 6.50 3.77
CA PHE A 86 7.02 6.63 3.93
C PHE A 86 6.37 5.35 4.47
N ILE A 87 6.90 4.18 4.10
CA ILE A 87 6.43 2.89 4.64
C ILE A 87 6.67 2.82 6.14
N GLN A 88 7.89 3.18 6.58
CA GLN A 88 8.24 3.20 8.00
C GLN A 88 7.37 4.19 8.79
N GLU A 89 7.22 5.42 8.27
CA GLU A 89 6.40 6.45 8.92
C GLU A 89 4.92 6.06 8.98
N ALA A 90 4.37 5.54 7.88
CA ALA A 90 3.00 5.04 7.82
C ALA A 90 2.76 3.94 8.86
N PHE A 91 3.67 2.96 8.93
CA PHE A 91 3.60 1.87 9.90
C PHE A 91 3.60 2.37 11.34
N LEU A 92 4.58 3.22 11.70
CA LEU A 92 4.69 3.78 13.05
C LEU A 92 3.50 4.66 13.45
N SER A 93 2.76 5.20 12.48
CA SER A 93 1.56 6.02 12.76
C SER A 93 0.29 5.20 13.08
N ILE A 94 0.34 3.87 12.93
CA ILE A 94 -0.80 2.97 13.12
C ILE A 94 -0.73 2.22 14.46
N ILE A 95 0.49 2.04 14.98
CA ILE A 95 0.78 1.42 16.29
C ILE A 95 0.65 2.48 17.39
#